data_AF-A0A2D9ZB98-F1
#
_entry.id   AF-A0A2D9ZB98-F1
#
_cell.length_a   1.000
_cell.length_b   1.000
_cell.length_c   1.000
_cell.angle_alpha   90.00
_cell.angle_beta   90.00
_cell.angle_gamma   90.00
#
_symmetry.space_group_name_H-M   'P 1'
#
loop_
_entity.id
_entity.type
_entity.pdbx_description
1 polymer ?
#
loop_
_entity_poly.entity_id
_entity_poly.type
_entity_poly.pdbx_seq_one_letter_code
_entity_poly.pdbx_strand_id
1 'polypeptide(L)'
;MSEVVKKTDQPDQEPRNGSTLLPKWLLVLGILAAGVVYMFQRGTPVDQAMSNAVSGLSVIFLLGVYWLWFVFKGPAGVKIRRVFGWGCILIVVALAGMVRVTGVDGGLIPQWQWRWESVADRSLDGIQNLVVPGKVDLKSLGNRLDFPGFLGKDRHPFVAAQWSQDPNSDNVIELWRQEIGAGWSAFAAVGGYGVTMEQRGEQEIVSCYDLESGEIRWAHETTSRHETILGGVGPRATPTIDRGIVFSLGPTGNLLSLDGMTGEVLWQKDILAIVGSTAKQDNANVGWGRSTSPLVEGDLVIVPGGGPLEGPFVSLLAFHRKTGELAWKGGAEQVSFASPVIYTINGTQQVVVVNESSVAGHDFKTGAQIWKYPWAGSSTSRASNSQPFLAGEDLIFVSKGYGQGATVFRVDGDQGVEVWKNPTIARTKYTNAALIDGRIYSLSDGIMECADLETGVRIWKRGRFNHGQLLVVGELILVQSEEGELHFLRPTDRGFDTLYQVQALQDRCWATLTLYDNKLILRNSEEVVCYQLPVQR
;
A
#
# COMPACT_ATOMS: atom_id res chain seq x y z
N MET A 1 55.25 -15.41 85.62
CA MET A 1 56.04 -15.47 84.38
C MET A 1 55.22 -16.28 83.39
N SER A 2 54.28 -15.67 82.67
CA SER A 2 54.47 -15.00 81.37
C SER A 2 54.78 -15.98 80.24
N GLU A 3 53.77 -16.33 79.44
CA GLU A 3 53.89 -16.56 77.99
C GLU A 3 52.49 -16.60 77.36
N VAL A 4 52.03 -15.43 76.88
CA VAL A 4 51.88 -15.06 75.46
C VAL A 4 50.81 -15.90 74.74
N VAL A 5 49.59 -15.36 74.77
CA VAL A 5 48.47 -15.70 73.89
C VAL A 5 48.78 -15.17 72.49
N LYS A 6 49.01 -16.06 71.52
CA LYS A 6 48.98 -15.71 70.10
C LYS A 6 47.60 -16.04 69.56
N LYS A 7 46.78 -14.99 69.41
CA LYS A 7 45.50 -15.00 68.72
C LYS A 7 45.78 -15.20 67.22
N THR A 8 45.22 -16.26 66.65
CA THR A 8 45.28 -16.54 65.21
C THR A 8 44.27 -15.62 64.53
N ASP A 9 44.74 -14.59 63.83
CA ASP A 9 43.88 -13.80 62.93
C ASP A 9 43.52 -14.66 61.72
N GLN A 10 42.30 -15.19 61.71
CA GLN A 10 41.63 -15.61 60.49
C GLN A 10 41.14 -14.34 59.78
N PRO A 11 41.43 -14.16 58.47
CA PRO A 11 40.80 -13.09 57.73
C PRO A 11 39.32 -13.42 57.57
N ASP A 12 38.46 -12.51 58.04
CA ASP A 12 37.02 -12.50 57.79
C ASP A 12 36.77 -12.69 56.29
N GLN A 13 36.30 -13.89 55.92
CA GLN A 13 35.65 -14.08 54.63
C GLN A 13 34.26 -13.46 54.74
N GLU A 14 34.14 -12.20 54.32
CA GLU A 14 32.84 -11.62 53.98
C GLU A 14 32.09 -12.61 53.07
N PRO A 15 30.81 -12.93 53.34
CA PRO A 15 30.03 -13.75 52.44
C PRO A 15 29.96 -13.01 51.11
N ARG A 16 30.57 -13.58 50.06
CA ARG A 16 30.35 -13.14 48.68
C ARG A 16 28.87 -13.29 48.38
N ASN A 17 28.11 -12.22 48.63
CA ASN A 17 26.73 -12.09 48.20
C ASN A 17 26.72 -12.41 46.71
N GLY A 18 26.13 -13.54 46.33
CA GLY A 18 26.00 -13.99 44.95
C GLY A 18 25.18 -12.98 44.18
N SER A 19 25.82 -11.91 43.75
CA SER A 19 25.20 -10.84 42.97
C SER A 19 24.88 -11.42 41.61
N THR A 20 23.61 -11.71 41.40
CA THR A 20 23.11 -12.34 40.19
C THR A 20 23.38 -11.42 39.00
N LEU A 21 23.81 -12.00 37.87
CA LEU A 21 24.04 -11.27 36.62
C LEU A 21 22.77 -10.56 36.13
N LEU A 22 21.59 -11.07 36.51
CA LEU A 22 20.30 -10.43 36.30
C LEU A 22 19.77 -9.84 37.61
N PRO A 23 19.56 -8.52 37.72
CA PRO A 23 19.01 -7.94 38.93
C PRO A 23 17.47 -8.08 38.95
N LYS A 24 16.89 -8.31 40.14
CA LYS A 24 15.44 -8.57 40.30
C LYS A 24 14.54 -7.45 39.75
N TRP A 25 14.99 -6.19 39.77
CA TRP A 25 14.21 -5.06 39.21
C TRP A 25 14.08 -5.13 37.68
N LEU A 26 15.03 -5.77 36.98
CA LEU A 26 14.93 -5.97 35.53
C LEU A 26 13.81 -6.96 35.19
N LEU A 27 13.56 -7.96 36.05
CA LEU A 27 12.41 -8.86 35.88
C LEU A 27 11.10 -8.09 36.03
N VAL A 28 11.00 -7.16 36.98
CA VAL A 28 9.83 -6.29 37.15
C VAL A 28 9.61 -5.42 35.92
N LEU A 29 10.66 -4.78 35.39
CA LEU A 29 10.56 -4.01 34.15
C LEU A 29 10.21 -4.88 32.94
N GLY A 30 10.75 -6.09 32.85
CA GLY A 30 10.39 -7.05 31.81
C GLY A 30 8.92 -7.45 31.86
N ILE A 31 8.38 -7.70 33.06
CA ILE A 31 6.95 -7.98 33.27
C ILE A 31 6.10 -6.76 32.90
N LEU A 32 6.51 -5.55 33.28
CA LEU A 32 5.80 -4.32 32.91
C LEU A 32 5.80 -4.10 31.39
N ALA A 33 6.94 -4.29 30.73
CA ALA A 33 7.06 -4.20 29.28
C ALA A 33 6.20 -5.27 28.59
N ALA A 34 6.21 -6.52 29.08
CA ALA A 34 5.34 -7.58 28.58
C ALA A 34 3.86 -7.24 28.79
N GLY A 35 3.50 -6.61 29.91
CA GLY A 35 2.16 -6.10 30.18
C GLY A 35 1.75 -5.00 29.21
N VAL A 36 2.63 -4.05 28.91
CA VAL A 36 2.42 -3.02 27.88
C VAL A 36 2.22 -3.67 26.51
N VAL A 37 3.12 -4.56 26.09
CA VAL A 37 2.99 -5.29 24.81
C VAL A 37 1.68 -6.07 24.75
N TYR A 38 1.32 -6.78 25.82
CA TYR A 38 0.07 -7.54 25.90
C TYR A 38 -1.16 -6.62 25.80
N MET A 39 -1.14 -5.47 26.48
CA MET A 39 -2.21 -4.47 26.35
C MET A 39 -2.31 -3.93 24.92
N PHE A 40 -1.19 -3.61 24.25
CA PHE A 40 -1.22 -3.13 22.87
C PHE A 40 -1.66 -4.22 21.86
N GLN A 41 -1.36 -5.49 22.13
CA GLN A 41 -1.76 -6.62 21.28
C GLN A 41 -3.22 -7.05 21.46
N ARG A 42 -3.83 -6.84 22.63
CA ARG A 42 -5.19 -7.32 22.94
C ARG A 42 -6.21 -6.25 23.33
N GLY A 43 -5.75 -5.12 23.84
CA GLY A 43 -6.58 -4.13 24.53
C GLY A 43 -6.48 -2.77 23.87
N THR A 44 -7.41 -2.50 22.96
CA THR A 44 -7.78 -1.24 22.25
C THR A 44 -7.82 -1.47 20.73
N PRO A 45 -8.62 -0.70 19.96
CA PRO A 45 -8.57 -0.71 18.50
C PRO A 45 -7.29 -0.03 17.99
N VAL A 46 -6.14 -0.40 18.56
CA VAL A 46 -4.83 0.12 18.17
C VAL A 46 -4.34 -0.64 16.95
N ASP A 47 -3.78 0.12 16.03
CA ASP A 47 -3.13 -0.36 14.83
C ASP A 47 -2.04 -1.40 15.13
N GLN A 48 -2.07 -2.56 14.45
CA GLN A 48 -1.04 -3.60 14.58
C GLN A 48 0.37 -3.05 14.37
N ALA A 49 0.53 -2.11 13.44
CA ALA A 49 1.82 -1.51 13.13
C ALA A 49 2.36 -0.67 14.31
N MET A 50 1.47 0.03 15.02
CA MET A 50 1.82 0.75 16.25
C MET A 50 2.18 -0.21 17.38
N SER A 51 1.46 -1.34 17.51
CA SER A 51 1.80 -2.39 18.46
C SER A 51 3.20 -2.97 18.21
N ASN A 52 3.55 -3.22 16.94
CA ASN A 52 4.88 -3.71 16.55
C ASN A 52 5.98 -2.70 16.92
N ALA A 53 5.76 -1.42 16.60
CA ALA A 53 6.71 -0.35 16.92
C ALA A 53 6.96 -0.21 18.44
N VAL A 54 5.89 -0.18 19.25
CA VAL A 54 5.99 -0.11 20.72
C VAL A 54 6.72 -1.33 21.29
N SER A 55 6.45 -2.52 20.75
CA SER A 55 7.11 -3.76 21.17
C SER A 55 8.62 -3.69 20.91
N GLY A 56 9.02 -3.27 19.71
CA GLY A 56 10.43 -3.09 19.36
C GLY A 56 11.15 -2.06 20.24
N LEU A 57 10.54 -0.89 20.45
CA LEU A 57 11.09 0.16 21.31
C LEU A 57 11.23 -0.29 22.77
N SER A 58 10.28 -1.09 23.27
CA SER A 58 10.32 -1.63 24.63
C SER A 58 11.49 -2.59 24.82
N VAL A 59 11.76 -3.45 23.84
CA VAL A 59 12.92 -4.37 23.86
C VAL A 59 14.23 -3.58 23.82
N ILE A 60 14.37 -2.61 22.91
CA ILE A 60 15.57 -1.76 22.82
C ILE A 60 15.81 -1.01 24.13
N PHE A 61 14.75 -0.45 24.72
CA PHE A 61 14.83 0.25 26.00
C PHE A 61 15.30 -0.66 27.13
N LEU A 62 14.72 -1.86 27.28
CA LEU A 62 15.14 -2.83 28.30
C LEU A 62 16.60 -3.25 28.13
N LEU A 63 17.04 -3.52 26.90
CA LEU A 63 18.43 -3.86 26.60
C LEU A 63 19.37 -2.69 26.92
N GLY A 64 19.00 -1.46 26.57
CA GLY A 64 19.77 -0.25 26.87
C GLY A 64 19.90 0.02 28.37
N VAL A 65 18.80 -0.12 29.11
CA VAL A 65 18.77 0.02 30.58
C VAL A 65 19.61 -1.06 31.26
N TYR A 66 19.51 -2.32 30.81
CA TYR A 66 20.38 -3.39 31.31
C TYR A 66 21.84 -3.13 30.99
N TRP A 67 22.16 -2.72 29.77
CA TRP A 67 23.51 -2.39 29.34
C TRP A 67 24.12 -1.27 30.21
N LEU A 68 23.40 -0.17 30.42
CA LEU A 68 23.83 0.92 31.32
C LEU A 68 24.08 0.40 32.74
N TRP A 69 23.13 -0.34 33.31
CA TRP A 69 23.29 -0.90 34.65
C TRP A 69 24.51 -1.82 34.73
N PHE A 70 24.68 -2.74 33.78
CA PHE A 70 25.76 -3.71 33.79
C PHE A 70 27.12 -3.01 33.70
N VAL A 71 27.26 -1.98 32.86
CA VAL A 71 28.50 -1.20 32.71
C VAL A 71 28.88 -0.46 34.00
N PHE A 72 27.93 0.17 34.68
CA PHE A 72 28.21 1.03 35.85
C PHE A 72 28.12 0.31 37.21
N LYS A 73 27.19 -0.64 37.35
CA LYS A 73 26.80 -1.25 38.63
C LYS A 73 26.78 -2.79 38.58
N GLY A 74 27.10 -3.40 37.44
CA GLY A 74 27.13 -4.86 37.30
C GLY A 74 28.13 -5.53 38.25
N PRO A 75 27.92 -6.82 38.59
CA PRO A 75 28.70 -7.54 39.58
C PRO A 75 30.10 -7.96 39.10
N ALA A 76 30.38 -7.82 37.80
CA ALA A 76 31.67 -8.18 37.21
C ALA A 76 32.76 -7.12 37.47
N GLY A 77 34.02 -7.53 37.35
CA GLY A 77 35.16 -6.62 37.47
C GLY A 77 35.16 -5.51 36.41
N VAL A 78 35.75 -4.35 36.74
CA VAL A 78 35.77 -3.14 35.88
C VAL A 78 36.26 -3.42 34.46
N LYS A 79 37.30 -4.26 34.30
CA LYS A 79 37.82 -4.64 32.98
C LYS A 79 36.76 -5.35 32.13
N ILE A 80 36.08 -6.35 32.70
CA ILE A 80 35.02 -7.12 32.02
C ILE A 80 33.85 -6.20 31.64
N ARG A 81 33.40 -5.34 32.55
CA ARG A 81 32.32 -4.39 32.29
C ARG A 81 32.64 -3.42 31.16
N ARG A 82 33.88 -2.92 31.10
CA ARG A 82 34.35 -2.05 30.00
C ARG A 82 34.44 -2.79 28.67
N VAL A 83 35.00 -4.00 28.67
CA VAL A 83 35.09 -4.83 27.45
C VAL A 83 33.70 -5.17 26.93
N PHE A 84 32.78 -5.57 27.80
CA PHE A 84 31.38 -5.81 27.42
C PHE A 84 30.70 -4.53 26.90
N GLY A 85 30.87 -3.41 27.60
CA GLY A 85 30.30 -2.12 27.22
C GLY A 85 30.73 -1.68 25.83
N TRP A 86 32.05 -1.60 25.62
CA TRP A 86 32.65 -1.26 24.32
C TRP A 86 32.37 -2.30 23.26
N GLY A 87 32.37 -3.58 23.60
CA GLY A 87 32.02 -4.68 22.69
C GLY A 87 30.61 -4.55 22.15
N CYS A 88 29.63 -4.25 23.00
CA CYS A 88 28.25 -4.00 22.55
C CYS A 88 28.16 -2.77 21.63
N ILE A 89 28.84 -1.66 21.98
CA ILE A 89 28.87 -0.47 21.11
C ILE A 89 29.50 -0.81 19.75
N LEU A 90 30.65 -1.48 19.75
CA LEU A 90 31.34 -1.88 18.52
C LEU A 90 30.49 -2.81 17.67
N ILE A 91 29.77 -3.77 18.28
CA ILE A 91 28.85 -4.66 17.56
C ILE A 91 27.70 -3.86 16.95
N VAL A 92 27.07 -2.96 17.71
CA VAL A 92 25.97 -2.13 17.19
C VAL A 92 26.45 -1.23 16.05
N VAL A 93 27.60 -0.58 16.19
CA VAL A 93 28.21 0.26 15.15
C VAL A 93 28.60 -0.58 13.93
N ALA A 94 29.19 -1.76 14.13
CA ALA A 94 29.55 -2.66 13.03
C ALA A 94 28.30 -3.15 12.28
N LEU A 95 27.27 -3.59 12.99
CA LEU A 95 26.00 -4.01 12.39
C LEU A 95 25.32 -2.85 11.64
N ALA A 96 25.24 -1.66 12.23
CA ALA A 96 24.71 -0.47 11.57
C ALA A 96 25.54 -0.03 10.33
N GLY A 97 26.85 -0.30 10.37
CA GLY A 97 27.77 -0.10 9.26
C GLY A 97 27.71 -1.18 8.19
N MET A 98 27.23 -2.39 8.49
CA MET A 98 27.10 -3.50 7.54
C MET A 98 25.71 -3.59 6.91
N VAL A 99 24.68 -3.18 7.63
CA VAL A 99 23.28 -3.33 7.24
C VAL A 99 22.70 -1.97 6.81
N ARG A 100 21.81 -1.98 5.81
CA ARG A 100 20.92 -0.87 5.46
C ARG A 100 19.46 -1.25 5.72
N VAL A 101 18.67 -0.32 6.24
CA VAL A 101 17.20 -0.44 6.21
C VAL A 101 16.74 -0.05 4.81
N THR A 102 16.07 -0.95 4.10
CA THR A 102 15.53 -0.67 2.76
C THR A 102 14.07 -0.23 2.80
N GLY A 103 13.38 -0.49 3.90
CA GLY A 103 12.02 -0.04 4.15
C GLY A 103 11.39 -0.78 5.31
N VAL A 104 10.07 -0.83 5.31
CA VAL A 104 9.27 -1.59 6.27
C VAL A 104 8.21 -2.41 5.53
N ASP A 105 7.72 -3.49 6.14
CA ASP A 105 6.47 -4.11 5.70
C ASP A 105 5.25 -3.27 6.13
N GLY A 106 4.04 -3.66 5.75
CA GLY A 106 2.84 -2.92 6.11
C GLY A 106 2.55 -2.94 7.64
N GLY A 107 3.18 -3.88 8.35
CA GLY A 107 3.21 -3.97 9.81
C GLY A 107 4.30 -3.11 10.48
N LEU A 108 4.99 -2.25 9.74
CA LEU A 108 6.12 -1.41 10.18
C LEU A 108 7.33 -2.20 10.72
N ILE A 109 7.50 -3.46 10.33
CA ILE A 109 8.68 -4.25 10.65
C ILE A 109 9.80 -3.87 9.67
N PRO A 110 10.97 -3.39 10.15
CA PRO A 110 12.06 -3.01 9.27
C PRO A 110 12.59 -4.16 8.45
N GLN A 111 12.82 -3.90 7.16
CA GLN A 111 13.45 -4.79 6.21
C GLN A 111 14.90 -4.37 6.01
N TRP A 112 15.79 -5.36 5.99
CA TRP A 112 17.23 -5.14 6.04
C TRP A 112 17.93 -5.86 4.90
N GLN A 113 18.95 -5.22 4.35
CA GLN A 113 19.86 -5.80 3.38
C GLN A 113 21.30 -5.48 3.76
N TRP A 114 22.24 -6.31 3.30
CA TRP A 114 23.65 -5.98 3.47
C TRP A 114 24.02 -4.82 2.55
N ARG A 115 24.87 -3.89 3.01
CA ARG A 115 25.23 -2.70 2.23
C ARG A 115 25.96 -3.02 0.91
N TRP A 116 26.55 -4.21 0.81
CA TRP A 116 27.22 -4.70 -0.40
C TRP A 116 26.29 -5.47 -1.34
N GLU A 117 25.04 -5.72 -0.97
CA GLU A 117 24.03 -6.24 -1.90
C GLU A 117 23.57 -5.12 -2.84
N SER A 118 23.42 -5.44 -4.13
CA SER A 118 22.80 -4.54 -5.09
C SER A 118 21.35 -4.26 -4.67
N VAL A 119 20.86 -3.06 -4.98
CA VAL A 119 19.42 -2.76 -4.86
C VAL A 119 18.78 -3.26 -6.15
N ALA A 120 17.72 -4.06 -6.06
CA ALA A 120 17.10 -4.72 -7.21
C ALA A 120 16.85 -3.75 -8.38
N ASP A 121 16.22 -2.61 -8.12
CA ASP A 121 15.91 -1.60 -9.14
C ASP A 121 17.14 -0.95 -9.80
N ARG A 122 18.30 -0.99 -9.16
CA ARG A 122 19.56 -0.40 -9.64
C ARG A 122 20.44 -1.40 -10.38
N SER A 123 20.20 -2.69 -10.22
CA SER A 123 20.94 -3.75 -10.92
C SER A 123 20.31 -4.16 -12.25
N LEU A 124 19.07 -3.74 -12.53
CA LEU A 124 18.38 -4.07 -13.77
C LEU A 124 19.02 -3.38 -14.98
N ASP A 125 18.98 -4.07 -16.11
CA ASP A 125 19.30 -3.47 -17.40
C ASP A 125 18.38 -2.28 -17.71
N GLY A 126 18.92 -1.31 -18.46
CA GLY A 126 18.13 -0.19 -18.96
C GLY A 126 16.94 -0.71 -19.78
N ILE A 127 15.74 -0.20 -19.50
CA ILE A 127 14.49 -0.74 -20.06
C ILE A 127 14.50 -0.75 -21.60
N GLN A 128 15.16 0.23 -22.21
CA GLN A 128 15.29 0.35 -23.66
C GLN A 128 15.99 -0.86 -24.31
N ASN A 129 16.85 -1.56 -23.58
CA ASN A 129 17.50 -2.78 -24.08
C ASN A 129 16.55 -3.98 -24.14
N LEU A 130 15.44 -3.94 -23.39
CA LEU A 130 14.45 -5.01 -23.33
C LEU A 130 13.28 -4.79 -24.30
N VAL A 131 13.21 -3.62 -24.94
CA VAL A 131 12.13 -3.28 -25.86
C VAL A 131 12.25 -4.10 -27.14
N VAL A 132 11.18 -4.83 -27.47
CA VAL A 132 10.96 -5.55 -28.74
C VAL A 132 9.83 -4.85 -29.48
N PRO A 133 10.13 -3.88 -30.37
CA PRO A 133 9.12 -3.10 -31.06
C PRO A 133 8.15 -3.98 -31.84
N GLY A 134 6.86 -3.69 -31.72
CA GLY A 134 5.79 -4.46 -32.36
C GLY A 134 4.53 -3.63 -32.56
N LYS A 135 3.54 -4.22 -33.25
CA LYS A 135 2.25 -3.54 -33.49
C LYS A 135 1.42 -3.53 -32.21
N VAL A 136 1.37 -2.41 -31.50
CA VAL A 136 0.51 -2.23 -30.33
C VAL A 136 -0.83 -1.60 -30.74
N ASP A 137 -1.94 -2.09 -30.17
CA ASP A 137 -3.27 -1.48 -30.34
C ASP A 137 -4.02 -1.38 -29.01
N LEU A 138 -4.00 -0.18 -28.42
CA LEU A 138 -4.68 0.16 -27.16
C LEU A 138 -6.04 0.85 -27.37
N LYS A 139 -6.68 0.70 -28.54
CA LYS A 139 -7.93 1.41 -28.85
C LYS A 139 -9.20 0.75 -28.29
N SER A 140 -9.18 -0.54 -27.93
CA SER A 140 -10.37 -1.22 -27.40
C SER A 140 -10.76 -0.66 -26.03
N LEU A 141 -12.03 -0.29 -25.86
CA LEU A 141 -12.66 -0.06 -24.55
C LEU A 141 -14.12 -0.54 -24.54
N GLY A 142 -14.46 -1.39 -25.51
CA GLY A 142 -15.80 -1.90 -25.74
C GLY A 142 -15.91 -3.42 -25.56
N ASN A 143 -14.81 -4.09 -25.21
CA ASN A 143 -14.79 -5.53 -24.97
C ASN A 143 -15.01 -5.81 -23.47
N ARG A 144 -15.79 -6.85 -23.15
CA ARG A 144 -16.04 -7.31 -21.77
C ARG A 144 -14.77 -7.75 -21.03
N LEU A 145 -13.66 -7.91 -21.75
CA LEU A 145 -12.37 -8.41 -21.27
C LEU A 145 -11.39 -7.32 -20.82
N ASP A 146 -11.63 -6.06 -21.19
CA ASP A 146 -10.71 -4.96 -20.91
C ASP A 146 -10.64 -4.68 -19.39
N PHE A 147 -9.45 -4.25 -18.93
CA PHE A 147 -9.16 -3.81 -17.56
C PHE A 147 -8.38 -2.49 -17.61
N PRO A 148 -9.00 -1.40 -18.07
CA PRO A 148 -8.30 -0.24 -18.62
C PRO A 148 -7.58 0.65 -17.58
N GLY A 149 -7.60 0.31 -16.30
CA GLY A 149 -6.99 1.11 -15.25
C GLY A 149 -7.08 0.49 -13.87
N PHE A 150 -6.82 1.29 -12.85
CA PHE A 150 -6.87 0.90 -11.44
C PHE A 150 -8.21 0.25 -11.06
N LEU A 151 -8.16 -1.02 -10.60
CA LEU A 151 -9.34 -1.82 -10.27
C LEU A 151 -10.35 -1.97 -11.43
N GLY A 152 -9.87 -1.87 -12.67
CA GLY A 152 -10.68 -2.04 -13.87
C GLY A 152 -11.49 -0.81 -14.25
N LYS A 153 -12.49 -1.00 -15.12
CA LYS A 153 -13.28 0.08 -15.73
C LYS A 153 -14.05 0.90 -14.69
N ASP A 154 -14.67 0.22 -13.73
CA ASP A 154 -15.56 0.85 -12.75
C ASP A 154 -14.82 1.22 -11.45
N ARG A 155 -13.49 1.04 -11.42
CA ARG A 155 -12.64 1.27 -10.23
C ARG A 155 -13.11 0.51 -8.99
N HIS A 156 -13.75 -0.64 -9.20
CA HIS A 156 -14.26 -1.53 -8.18
C HIS A 156 -13.56 -2.88 -8.33
N PRO A 157 -13.06 -3.52 -7.26
CA PRO A 157 -12.32 -4.79 -7.33
C PRO A 157 -13.25 -5.99 -7.59
N PHE A 158 -14.02 -5.94 -8.67
CA PHE A 158 -14.93 -6.95 -9.14
C PHE A 158 -14.83 -7.11 -10.65
N VAL A 159 -14.76 -8.36 -11.10
CA VAL A 159 -14.83 -8.75 -12.50
C VAL A 159 -15.92 -9.81 -12.64
N ALA A 160 -16.94 -9.50 -13.44
CA ALA A 160 -17.92 -10.49 -13.85
C ALA A 160 -17.25 -11.55 -14.75
N ALA A 161 -17.29 -12.81 -14.33
CA ALA A 161 -16.70 -13.94 -15.02
C ALA A 161 -17.40 -15.24 -14.62
N GLN A 162 -17.33 -16.26 -15.48
CA GLN A 162 -17.75 -17.63 -15.18
C GLN A 162 -16.53 -18.53 -15.10
N TRP A 163 -16.44 -19.34 -14.05
CA TRP A 163 -15.39 -20.36 -13.91
C TRP A 163 -15.81 -21.61 -14.66
N SER A 164 -14.97 -22.10 -15.58
CA SER A 164 -15.25 -23.33 -16.31
C SER A 164 -15.04 -24.58 -15.45
N GLN A 165 -14.20 -24.46 -14.42
CA GLN A 165 -13.90 -25.47 -13.42
C GLN A 165 -13.22 -24.81 -12.20
N ASP A 166 -13.21 -25.51 -11.07
CA ASP A 166 -12.49 -25.05 -9.87
C ASP A 166 -10.98 -24.91 -10.15
N PRO A 167 -10.34 -23.83 -9.69
CA PRO A 167 -8.91 -23.60 -9.90
C PRO A 167 -8.08 -24.69 -9.22
N ASN A 168 -7.00 -25.13 -9.87
CA ASN A 168 -6.00 -26.07 -9.36
C ASN A 168 -4.68 -25.93 -10.14
N SER A 169 -3.70 -26.76 -9.80
CA SER A 169 -2.37 -26.76 -10.43
C SER A 169 -2.36 -27.06 -11.93
N ASP A 170 -3.38 -27.76 -12.44
CA ASP A 170 -3.44 -28.20 -13.83
C ASP A 170 -4.12 -27.16 -14.74
N ASN A 171 -4.75 -26.13 -14.16
CA ASN A 171 -5.54 -25.16 -14.91
C ASN A 171 -5.28 -23.69 -14.56
N VAL A 172 -4.52 -23.42 -13.51
CA VAL A 172 -3.90 -22.11 -13.23
C VAL A 172 -2.46 -22.19 -13.71
N ILE A 173 -2.22 -21.71 -14.94
CA ILE A 173 -0.96 -21.92 -15.65
C ILE A 173 -0.15 -20.63 -15.70
N GLU A 174 1.09 -20.66 -15.20
CA GLU A 174 2.04 -19.55 -15.40
C GLU A 174 2.42 -19.49 -16.90
N LEU A 175 2.09 -18.39 -17.56
CA LEU A 175 2.42 -18.16 -18.97
C LEU A 175 3.84 -17.62 -19.11
N TRP A 176 4.16 -16.61 -18.31
CA TRP A 176 5.46 -15.95 -18.31
C TRP A 176 5.70 -15.22 -16.99
N ARG A 177 6.98 -14.95 -16.73
CA ARG A 177 7.48 -14.20 -15.58
C ARG A 177 8.68 -13.36 -16.01
N GLN A 178 8.78 -12.14 -15.50
CA GLN A 178 9.87 -11.22 -15.79
C GLN A 178 10.28 -10.39 -14.57
N GLU A 179 11.54 -9.96 -14.56
CA GLU A 179 12.01 -8.93 -13.64
C GLU A 179 11.41 -7.56 -14.01
N ILE A 180 10.98 -6.80 -13.01
CA ILE A 180 10.44 -5.46 -13.17
C ILE A 180 11.05 -4.52 -12.13
N GLY A 181 11.16 -3.24 -12.48
CA GLY A 181 11.62 -2.21 -11.57
C GLY A 181 10.68 -2.00 -10.37
N ALA A 182 11.22 -1.30 -9.37
CA ALA A 182 10.49 -0.97 -8.15
C ALA A 182 9.25 -0.10 -8.43
N GLY A 183 8.31 -0.11 -7.50
CA GLY A 183 7.02 0.56 -7.64
C GLY A 183 5.93 -0.30 -7.04
N TRP A 184 4.67 0.06 -7.24
CA TRP A 184 3.46 -0.68 -6.83
C TRP A 184 2.29 -0.45 -7.81
N SER A 185 2.60 0.06 -9.01
CA SER A 185 1.62 0.26 -10.08
C SER A 185 1.05 -1.08 -10.50
N ALA A 186 -0.27 -1.22 -10.61
CA ALA A 186 -0.86 -2.39 -11.25
C ALA A 186 -0.74 -2.26 -12.79
N PHE A 187 -1.33 -3.20 -13.52
CA PHE A 187 -1.42 -3.13 -14.97
C PHE A 187 -2.79 -2.57 -15.39
N ALA A 188 -2.79 -1.62 -16.31
CA ALA A 188 -3.94 -1.32 -17.14
C ALA A 188 -3.85 -2.16 -18.42
N ALA A 189 -4.88 -2.93 -18.75
CA ALA A 189 -4.81 -3.91 -19.84
C ALA A 189 -5.96 -3.78 -20.83
N VAL A 190 -5.62 -3.69 -22.12
CA VAL A 190 -6.52 -3.49 -23.24
C VAL A 190 -5.93 -4.16 -24.48
N GLY A 191 -6.77 -4.81 -25.29
CA GLY A 191 -6.36 -5.24 -26.64
C GLY A 191 -5.18 -6.21 -26.72
N GLY A 192 -4.94 -7.00 -25.67
CA GLY A 192 -3.83 -7.95 -25.56
C GLY A 192 -2.56 -7.36 -24.96
N TYR A 193 -2.58 -6.08 -24.58
CA TYR A 193 -1.42 -5.36 -24.04
C TYR A 193 -1.70 -4.86 -22.64
N GLY A 194 -0.66 -4.78 -21.82
CA GLY A 194 -0.70 -4.27 -20.45
C GLY A 194 0.29 -3.14 -20.24
N VAL A 195 -0.14 -2.04 -19.65
CA VAL A 195 0.70 -0.87 -19.34
C VAL A 195 0.81 -0.69 -17.84
N THR A 196 2.03 -0.49 -17.34
CA THR A 196 2.31 -0.27 -15.92
C THR A 196 3.37 0.82 -15.74
N MET A 197 3.71 1.11 -14.48
CA MET A 197 4.80 2.01 -14.12
C MET A 197 5.80 1.32 -13.21
N GLU A 198 7.09 1.61 -13.42
CA GLU A 198 8.20 1.08 -12.63
C GLU A 198 9.30 2.13 -12.44
N GLN A 199 10.22 1.87 -11.52
CA GLN A 199 11.41 2.66 -11.26
C GLN A 199 12.63 1.78 -11.49
N ARG A 200 13.56 2.22 -12.34
CA ARG A 200 14.89 1.60 -12.50
C ARG A 200 15.96 2.66 -12.29
N GLY A 201 16.63 2.61 -11.14
CA GLY A 201 17.58 3.65 -10.73
C GLY A 201 16.93 5.04 -10.73
N GLU A 202 17.48 5.98 -11.49
CA GLU A 202 16.98 7.36 -11.56
C GLU A 202 15.83 7.56 -12.57
N GLN A 203 15.39 6.49 -13.24
CA GLN A 203 14.33 6.55 -14.24
C GLN A 203 13.00 6.06 -13.68
N GLU A 204 11.99 6.91 -13.75
CA GLU A 204 10.58 6.54 -13.69
C GLU A 204 10.14 6.13 -15.11
N ILE A 205 9.51 4.97 -15.22
CA ILE A 205 9.22 4.32 -16.49
C ILE A 205 7.73 4.05 -16.59
N VAL A 206 7.16 4.32 -17.77
CA VAL A 206 5.87 3.77 -18.21
C VAL A 206 6.16 2.76 -19.31
N SER A 207 5.81 1.49 -19.12
CA SER A 207 6.16 0.40 -20.04
C SER A 207 4.92 -0.38 -20.47
N CYS A 208 4.90 -0.81 -21.71
CA CYS A 208 3.82 -1.59 -22.32
C CYS A 208 4.31 -2.99 -22.67
N TYR A 209 3.56 -3.99 -22.23
CA TYR A 209 3.86 -5.41 -22.35
C TYR A 209 2.83 -6.06 -23.28
N ASP A 210 3.31 -6.99 -24.11
CA ASP A 210 2.48 -8.00 -24.73
C ASP A 210 2.05 -9.02 -23.67
N LEU A 211 0.75 -9.20 -23.45
CA LEU A 211 0.28 -10.08 -22.39
C LEU A 211 0.37 -11.57 -22.75
N GLU A 212 0.60 -11.91 -24.01
CA GLU A 212 0.79 -13.30 -24.44
C GLU A 212 2.24 -13.74 -24.20
N SER A 213 3.22 -12.93 -24.61
CA SER A 213 4.65 -13.29 -24.51
C SER A 213 5.37 -12.69 -23.29
N GLY A 214 4.82 -11.64 -22.69
CA GLY A 214 5.50 -10.82 -21.69
C GLY A 214 6.49 -9.82 -22.29
N GLU A 215 6.72 -9.78 -23.60
CA GLU A 215 7.70 -8.87 -24.21
C GLU A 215 7.29 -7.40 -24.05
N ILE A 216 8.25 -6.55 -23.69
CA ILE A 216 8.05 -5.10 -23.63
C ILE A 216 8.01 -4.56 -25.06
N ARG A 217 6.89 -3.93 -25.45
CA ARG A 217 6.69 -3.38 -26.81
C ARG A 217 7.19 -1.94 -26.95
N TRP A 218 7.08 -1.16 -25.88
CA TRP A 218 7.64 0.19 -25.78
C TRP A 218 7.83 0.56 -24.31
N ALA A 219 8.72 1.53 -24.06
CA ALA A 219 8.94 2.11 -22.73
C ALA A 219 9.27 3.61 -22.85
N HIS A 220 8.58 4.42 -22.03
CA HIS A 220 8.86 5.83 -21.87
C HIS A 220 9.61 6.07 -20.56
N GLU A 221 10.77 6.73 -20.62
CA GLU A 221 11.59 7.07 -19.46
C GLU A 221 11.46 8.55 -19.11
N THR A 222 11.29 8.85 -17.82
CA THR A 222 11.44 10.19 -17.25
C THR A 222 12.50 10.12 -16.14
N THR A 223 13.52 11.00 -16.21
CA THR A 223 14.50 11.15 -15.12
C THR A 223 13.81 11.76 -13.90
N SER A 224 13.32 10.89 -13.01
CA SER A 224 12.65 11.23 -11.78
C SER A 224 12.76 10.03 -10.84
N ARG A 225 13.03 10.28 -9.57
CA ARG A 225 13.09 9.24 -8.54
C ARG A 225 12.28 9.65 -7.33
N HIS A 226 11.43 8.73 -6.88
CA HIS A 226 10.73 8.84 -5.61
C HIS A 226 11.04 7.63 -4.74
N GLU A 227 11.44 7.89 -3.50
CA GLU A 227 11.64 6.85 -2.49
C GLU A 227 11.25 7.36 -1.10
N THR A 228 10.59 6.51 -0.33
CA THR A 228 10.30 6.77 1.08
C THR A 228 10.51 5.48 1.88
N ILE A 229 10.88 5.61 3.16
CA ILE A 229 11.09 4.44 4.03
C ILE A 229 9.79 3.63 4.20
N LEU A 230 8.66 4.35 4.33
CA LEU A 230 7.35 3.73 4.58
C LEU A 230 6.68 3.20 3.32
N GLY A 231 6.87 3.86 2.17
CA GLY A 231 6.23 3.45 0.91
C GLY A 231 7.12 2.59 0.02
N GLY A 232 8.43 2.58 0.21
CA GLY A 232 9.39 2.02 -0.73
C GLY A 232 9.65 2.93 -1.95
N VAL A 233 10.30 2.36 -2.96
CA VAL A 233 10.75 3.05 -4.16
C VAL A 233 9.66 3.03 -5.24
N GLY A 234 9.58 4.11 -6.03
CA GLY A 234 8.89 4.13 -7.31
C GLY A 234 7.40 4.51 -7.28
N PRO A 235 6.75 4.42 -8.45
CA PRO A 235 5.37 4.85 -8.66
C PRO A 235 4.34 3.88 -8.08
N ARG A 236 3.18 4.39 -7.66
CA ARG A 236 2.06 3.61 -7.06
C ARG A 236 0.76 3.70 -7.86
N ALA A 237 0.56 4.81 -8.57
CA ALA A 237 -0.59 4.98 -9.43
C ALA A 237 -0.56 3.96 -10.57
N THR A 238 -1.73 3.48 -10.97
CA THR A 238 -1.89 2.66 -12.18
C THR A 238 -2.23 3.59 -13.34
N PRO A 239 -1.58 3.44 -14.51
CA PRO A 239 -1.99 4.17 -15.71
C PRO A 239 -3.47 3.93 -16.04
N THR A 240 -4.05 4.82 -16.82
CA THR A 240 -5.39 4.62 -17.40
C THR A 240 -5.30 4.68 -18.91
N ILE A 241 -5.82 3.66 -19.58
CA ILE A 241 -5.85 3.54 -21.02
C ILE A 241 -7.23 3.99 -21.48
N ASP A 242 -7.28 4.96 -22.38
CA ASP A 242 -8.53 5.39 -22.99
C ASP A 242 -8.37 5.70 -24.48
N ARG A 243 -8.98 4.87 -25.35
CA ARG A 243 -9.07 5.03 -26.80
C ARG A 243 -7.71 5.25 -27.46
N GLY A 244 -6.74 4.42 -27.10
CA GLY A 244 -5.39 4.44 -27.64
C GLY A 244 -4.44 5.44 -27.00
N ILE A 245 -4.84 6.11 -25.92
CA ILE A 245 -3.99 7.04 -25.16
C ILE A 245 -3.78 6.49 -23.76
N VAL A 246 -2.55 6.57 -23.26
CA VAL A 246 -2.18 6.19 -21.90
C VAL A 246 -2.01 7.46 -21.06
N PHE A 247 -2.69 7.53 -19.93
CA PHE A 247 -2.52 8.59 -18.94
C PHE A 247 -1.88 8.04 -17.68
N SER A 248 -0.77 8.63 -17.23
CA SER A 248 -0.07 8.21 -16.01
C SER A 248 0.27 9.40 -15.13
N LEU A 249 0.26 9.19 -13.81
CA LEU A 249 0.66 10.19 -12.82
C LEU A 249 1.82 9.64 -12.00
N GLY A 250 3.00 10.21 -12.21
CA GLY A 250 4.21 9.90 -11.44
C GLY A 250 4.12 10.40 -9.99
N PRO A 251 4.79 9.73 -9.03
CA PRO A 251 4.82 10.12 -7.62
C PRO A 251 5.33 11.54 -7.36
N THR A 252 6.10 12.11 -8.29
CA THR A 252 6.61 13.49 -8.24
C THR A 252 5.70 14.51 -8.91
N GLY A 253 4.48 14.11 -9.31
CA GLY A 253 3.48 14.99 -9.90
C GLY A 253 3.60 15.18 -11.41
N ASN A 254 4.32 14.29 -12.09
CA ASN A 254 4.40 14.28 -13.55
C ASN A 254 3.16 13.59 -14.14
N LEU A 255 2.22 14.36 -14.69
CA LEU A 255 1.06 13.84 -15.42
C LEU A 255 1.40 13.74 -16.91
N LEU A 256 1.45 12.52 -17.42
CA LEU A 256 1.76 12.22 -18.81
C LEU A 256 0.52 11.77 -19.57
N SER A 257 0.47 12.16 -20.84
CA SER A 257 -0.36 11.57 -21.87
C SER A 257 0.55 11.03 -22.95
N LEU A 258 0.48 9.73 -23.19
CA LEU A 258 1.33 9.00 -24.12
C LEU A 258 0.49 8.40 -25.24
N ASP A 259 1.03 8.40 -26.45
CA ASP A 259 0.50 7.60 -27.54
C ASP A 259 0.60 6.12 -27.15
N GLY A 260 -0.53 5.41 -27.16
CA GLY A 260 -0.58 4.03 -26.71
C GLY A 260 0.12 3.05 -27.66
N MET A 261 0.39 3.44 -28.91
CA MET A 261 1.10 2.59 -29.86
C MET A 261 2.61 2.70 -29.71
N THR A 262 3.12 3.91 -29.44
CA THR A 262 4.57 4.19 -29.47
C THR A 262 5.18 4.52 -28.10
N GLY A 263 4.36 4.92 -27.12
CA GLY A 263 4.84 5.47 -25.85
C GLY A 263 5.36 6.92 -25.96
N GLU A 264 5.17 7.58 -27.10
CA GLU A 264 5.59 8.98 -27.29
C GLU A 264 4.71 9.94 -26.49
N VAL A 265 5.31 11.00 -25.95
CA VAL A 265 4.59 12.02 -25.19
C VAL A 265 3.72 12.86 -26.12
N LEU A 266 2.40 12.80 -25.92
CA LEU A 266 1.44 13.69 -26.56
C LEU A 266 1.38 15.03 -25.83
N TRP A 267 1.35 14.99 -24.50
CA TRP A 267 1.50 16.17 -23.64
C TRP A 267 1.92 15.76 -22.23
N GLN A 268 2.48 16.73 -21.49
CA GLN A 268 2.96 16.55 -20.12
C GLN A 268 2.56 17.75 -19.27
N LYS A 269 2.22 17.52 -17.99
CA LYS A 269 1.93 18.55 -17.00
C LYS A 269 2.60 18.25 -15.66
N ASP A 270 3.24 19.27 -15.09
CA ASP A 270 3.67 19.27 -13.70
C ASP A 270 2.51 19.76 -12.82
N ILE A 271 1.86 18.84 -12.11
CA ILE A 271 0.72 19.20 -11.26
C ILE A 271 1.16 20.00 -10.03
N LEU A 272 2.40 19.82 -9.55
CA LEU A 272 2.91 20.52 -8.36
C LEU A 272 3.09 22.00 -8.68
N ALA A 273 3.64 22.31 -9.86
CA ALA A 273 3.73 23.67 -10.35
C ALA A 273 2.34 24.35 -10.46
N ILE A 274 1.32 23.62 -10.91
CA ILE A 274 -0.05 24.13 -11.08
C ILE A 274 -0.72 24.48 -9.74
N VAL A 275 -0.39 23.75 -8.67
CA VAL A 275 -0.91 23.98 -7.31
C VAL A 275 0.05 24.79 -6.43
N GLY A 276 1.17 25.27 -6.98
CA GLY A 276 2.14 26.09 -6.25
C GLY A 276 2.91 25.33 -5.16
N SER A 277 3.13 24.03 -5.34
CA SER A 277 3.91 23.18 -4.43
C SER A 277 5.27 22.85 -5.05
N THR A 278 6.33 22.81 -4.23
CA THR A 278 7.64 22.28 -4.64
C THR A 278 7.72 20.78 -4.35
N ALA A 279 8.58 20.04 -5.07
CA ALA A 279 8.80 18.62 -4.79
C ALA A 279 9.17 18.33 -3.32
N LYS A 280 9.95 19.22 -2.68
CA LYS A 280 10.31 19.10 -1.26
C LYS A 280 9.09 19.25 -0.34
N GLN A 281 8.21 20.22 -0.62
CA GLN A 281 6.99 20.40 0.14
C GLN A 281 6.02 19.24 -0.08
N ASP A 282 5.87 18.79 -1.31
CA ASP A 282 4.99 17.67 -1.65
C ASP A 282 5.42 16.38 -0.96
N ASN A 283 6.72 16.03 -1.00
CA ASN A 283 7.24 14.86 -0.30
C ASN A 283 7.05 14.94 1.23
N ALA A 284 7.01 16.14 1.81
CA ALA A 284 6.76 16.33 3.24
C ALA A 284 5.26 16.21 3.60
N ASN A 285 4.36 16.59 2.67
CA ASN A 285 2.92 16.65 2.89
C ASN A 285 2.17 15.40 2.43
N VAL A 286 2.71 14.71 1.43
CA VAL A 286 2.14 13.53 0.77
C VAL A 286 3.17 12.40 0.92
N GLY A 287 3.17 11.76 2.09
CA GLY A 287 4.24 10.88 2.56
C GLY A 287 4.48 9.60 1.76
N TRP A 288 3.61 9.30 0.79
CA TRP A 288 3.73 8.14 -0.12
C TRP A 288 3.82 8.55 -1.60
N GLY A 289 4.03 9.84 -1.87
CA GLY A 289 4.02 10.41 -3.22
C GLY A 289 2.63 10.41 -3.86
N ARG A 290 2.52 11.02 -5.04
CA ARG A 290 1.27 11.00 -5.81
C ARG A 290 0.96 9.57 -6.27
N SER A 291 -0.06 8.96 -5.66
CA SER A 291 -0.38 7.53 -5.82
C SER A 291 -1.76 7.28 -6.44
N THR A 292 -2.43 8.33 -6.90
CA THR A 292 -3.79 8.25 -7.43
C THR A 292 -3.77 8.09 -8.94
N SER A 293 -4.59 7.18 -9.44
CA SER A 293 -4.65 6.81 -10.85
C SER A 293 -5.57 7.77 -11.62
N PRO A 294 -5.15 8.38 -12.75
CA PRO A 294 -5.94 9.38 -13.48
C PRO A 294 -7.34 8.90 -13.88
N LEU A 295 -8.39 9.64 -13.54
CA LEU A 295 -9.76 9.35 -14.00
C LEU A 295 -9.92 9.93 -15.40
N VAL A 296 -10.28 9.10 -16.38
CA VAL A 296 -10.57 9.56 -17.75
C VAL A 296 -12.04 9.34 -18.02
N GLU A 297 -12.77 10.42 -18.30
CA GLU A 297 -14.19 10.37 -18.60
C GLU A 297 -14.52 11.44 -19.64
N GLY A 298 -15.28 11.08 -20.69
CA GLY A 298 -15.56 11.98 -21.80
C GLY A 298 -14.28 12.56 -22.42
N ASP A 299 -14.13 13.88 -22.39
CA ASP A 299 -12.96 14.61 -22.89
C ASP A 299 -12.00 15.09 -21.79
N LEU A 300 -12.20 14.64 -20.54
CA LEU A 300 -11.44 15.09 -19.38
C LEU A 300 -10.55 13.99 -18.79
N VAL A 301 -9.39 14.42 -18.31
CA VAL A 301 -8.48 13.65 -17.46
C VAL A 301 -8.42 14.36 -16.11
N ILE A 302 -8.82 13.68 -15.05
CA ILE A 302 -9.02 14.25 -13.72
C ILE A 302 -8.07 13.59 -12.72
N VAL A 303 -7.32 14.41 -11.99
CA VAL A 303 -6.37 13.97 -10.96
C VAL A 303 -6.50 14.82 -9.70
N PRO A 304 -6.17 14.29 -8.51
CA PRO A 304 -6.08 15.09 -7.30
C PRO A 304 -4.97 16.15 -7.37
N GLY A 305 -5.29 17.39 -6.98
CA GLY A 305 -4.35 18.52 -7.03
C GLY A 305 -3.50 18.67 -5.76
N GLY A 306 -4.14 18.83 -4.61
CA GLY A 306 -3.51 19.17 -3.35
C GLY A 306 -3.00 20.61 -3.29
N GLY A 307 -1.95 20.84 -2.50
CA GLY A 307 -1.30 22.13 -2.37
C GLY A 307 -0.16 22.12 -1.34
N PRO A 308 0.52 23.27 -1.14
CA PRO A 308 1.56 23.44 -0.12
C PRO A 308 0.97 23.34 1.30
N LEU A 309 1.82 23.24 2.33
CA LEU A 309 1.42 22.86 3.70
C LEU A 309 0.30 23.73 4.30
N GLU A 310 0.27 25.03 3.97
CA GLU A 310 -0.70 26.01 4.48
C GLU A 310 -1.75 26.43 3.44
N GLY A 311 -1.76 25.75 2.28
CA GLY A 311 -2.60 26.11 1.14
C GLY A 311 -2.07 27.31 0.32
N PRO A 312 -2.84 27.75 -0.70
CA PRO A 312 -4.17 27.27 -1.05
C PRO A 312 -4.14 25.83 -1.59
N PHE A 313 -5.17 25.04 -1.26
CA PHE A 313 -5.34 23.69 -1.78
C PHE A 313 -6.30 23.67 -2.98
N VAL A 314 -6.16 22.67 -3.83
CA VAL A 314 -7.08 22.35 -4.93
C VAL A 314 -7.36 20.86 -4.90
N SER A 315 -8.58 20.43 -4.60
CA SER A 315 -8.90 18.99 -4.47
C SER A 315 -8.68 18.23 -5.78
N LEU A 316 -9.19 18.78 -6.89
CA LEU A 316 -9.17 18.15 -8.21
C LEU A 316 -8.71 19.12 -9.30
N LEU A 317 -7.95 18.60 -10.24
CA LEU A 317 -7.55 19.25 -11.49
C LEU A 317 -8.13 18.44 -12.65
N ALA A 318 -8.75 19.11 -13.61
CA ALA A 318 -9.21 18.47 -14.84
C ALA A 318 -8.52 19.07 -16.06
N PHE A 319 -8.09 18.21 -16.96
CA PHE A 319 -7.37 18.56 -18.18
C PHE A 319 -8.11 18.02 -19.40
N HIS A 320 -8.08 18.76 -20.51
CA HIS A 320 -8.56 18.25 -21.79
C HIS A 320 -7.67 17.10 -22.26
N ARG A 321 -8.25 15.93 -22.50
CA ARG A 321 -7.51 14.69 -22.77
C ARG A 321 -6.55 14.76 -23.96
N LYS A 322 -6.87 15.57 -24.98
CA LYS A 322 -6.06 15.69 -26.21
C LYS A 322 -4.93 16.71 -26.09
N THR A 323 -5.14 17.80 -25.37
CA THR A 323 -4.23 18.96 -25.37
C THR A 323 -3.48 19.11 -24.04
N GLY A 324 -3.99 18.49 -22.97
CA GLY A 324 -3.51 18.71 -21.61
C GLY A 324 -3.86 20.08 -21.06
N GLU A 325 -4.65 20.90 -21.76
CA GLU A 325 -5.06 22.21 -21.25
C GLU A 325 -5.93 22.07 -20.01
N LEU A 326 -5.68 22.89 -18.99
CA LEU A 326 -6.44 22.87 -17.75
C LEU A 326 -7.88 23.36 -18.02
N ALA A 327 -8.85 22.47 -17.85
CA ALA A 327 -10.26 22.75 -18.04
C ALA A 327 -10.86 23.42 -16.79
N TRP A 328 -10.58 22.88 -15.61
CA TRP A 328 -11.06 23.45 -14.34
C TRP A 328 -10.22 23.00 -13.14
N LYS A 329 -10.36 23.75 -12.04
CA LYS A 329 -9.87 23.43 -10.69
C LYS A 329 -11.07 23.34 -9.75
N GLY A 330 -11.13 22.31 -8.92
CA GLY A 330 -12.28 22.06 -8.04
C GLY A 330 -11.86 21.77 -6.59
N GLY A 331 -12.67 22.27 -5.64
CA GLY A 331 -12.45 22.05 -4.21
C GLY A 331 -11.26 22.79 -3.60
N ALA A 332 -11.08 22.62 -2.30
CA ALA A 332 -10.08 23.33 -1.50
C ALA A 332 -9.45 22.44 -0.41
N GLU A 333 -9.35 21.14 -0.67
CA GLU A 333 -8.83 20.15 0.28
C GLU A 333 -7.54 19.51 -0.21
N GLN A 334 -6.73 19.04 0.75
CA GLN A 334 -5.51 18.30 0.47
C GLN A 334 -5.81 16.88 -0.05
N VAL A 335 -4.88 16.31 -0.83
CA VAL A 335 -5.03 14.97 -1.43
C VAL A 335 -5.04 13.86 -0.40
N SER A 336 -5.72 12.76 -0.72
CA SER A 336 -5.44 11.43 -0.15
C SER A 336 -5.05 10.46 -1.26
N PHE A 337 -5.13 9.15 -1.01
CA PHE A 337 -4.56 8.11 -1.88
C PHE A 337 -5.63 7.26 -2.59
N ALA A 338 -6.92 7.52 -2.34
CA ALA A 338 -7.97 6.97 -3.18
C ALA A 338 -8.04 7.78 -4.48
N SER A 339 -8.00 7.08 -5.61
CA SER A 339 -8.21 7.70 -6.92
C SER A 339 -9.64 8.26 -7.06
N PRO A 340 -9.85 9.34 -7.84
CA PRO A 340 -11.19 9.82 -8.17
C PRO A 340 -12.00 8.80 -8.99
N VAL A 341 -13.31 8.82 -8.82
CA VAL A 341 -14.26 7.94 -9.53
C VAL A 341 -15.49 8.74 -9.97
N ILE A 342 -16.14 8.30 -11.04
CA ILE A 342 -17.36 8.91 -11.57
C ILE A 342 -18.58 8.10 -11.11
N TYR A 343 -19.57 8.77 -10.51
CA TYR A 343 -20.84 8.15 -10.14
C TYR A 343 -22.01 9.00 -10.59
N THR A 344 -23.17 8.35 -10.79
CA THR A 344 -24.44 9.06 -10.94
C THR A 344 -25.16 9.03 -9.60
N ILE A 345 -25.22 10.16 -8.91
CA ILE A 345 -25.81 10.31 -7.57
C ILE A 345 -27.02 11.23 -7.71
N ASN A 346 -28.20 10.78 -7.27
CA ASN A 346 -29.46 11.51 -7.44
C ASN A 346 -29.69 11.98 -8.90
N GLY A 347 -29.37 11.11 -9.87
CA GLY A 347 -29.52 11.39 -11.30
C GLY A 347 -28.50 12.35 -11.92
N THR A 348 -27.51 12.82 -11.14
CA THR A 348 -26.48 13.74 -11.62
C THR A 348 -25.12 13.05 -11.65
N GLN A 349 -24.37 13.21 -12.75
CA GLN A 349 -23.01 12.67 -12.87
C GLN A 349 -22.01 13.53 -12.08
N GLN A 350 -21.26 12.90 -11.18
CA GLN A 350 -20.39 13.58 -10.22
C GLN A 350 -19.06 12.84 -10.08
N VAL A 351 -17.98 13.61 -9.92
CA VAL A 351 -16.67 13.08 -9.58
C VAL A 351 -16.59 12.99 -8.06
N VAL A 352 -16.45 11.77 -7.53
CA VAL A 352 -16.27 11.52 -6.11
C VAL A 352 -14.79 11.36 -5.79
N VAL A 353 -14.32 12.06 -4.77
CA VAL A 353 -12.94 12.03 -4.32
C VAL A 353 -12.87 11.88 -2.80
N VAL A 354 -11.92 11.07 -2.32
CA VAL A 354 -11.54 11.03 -0.91
C VAL A 354 -10.31 11.92 -0.73
N ASN A 355 -10.53 13.06 -0.11
CA ASN A 355 -9.49 14.01 0.30
C ASN A 355 -8.87 13.59 1.64
N GLU A 356 -7.85 14.32 2.10
CA GLU A 356 -7.15 14.03 3.35
C GLU A 356 -8.09 13.95 4.56
N SER A 357 -9.08 14.84 4.61
CA SER A 357 -9.97 15.05 5.76
C SER A 357 -11.46 14.88 5.45
N SER A 358 -11.82 14.59 4.21
CA SER A 358 -13.21 14.56 3.74
C SER A 358 -13.42 13.68 2.52
N VAL A 359 -14.67 13.32 2.26
CA VAL A 359 -15.15 12.79 0.97
C VAL A 359 -16.00 13.88 0.34
N ALA A 360 -15.85 14.12 -0.96
CA ALA A 360 -16.61 15.15 -1.66
C ALA A 360 -17.06 14.67 -3.04
N GLY A 361 -18.21 15.16 -3.47
CA GLY A 361 -18.70 15.05 -4.84
C GLY A 361 -18.58 16.38 -5.55
N HIS A 362 -18.13 16.34 -6.81
CA HIS A 362 -17.94 17.50 -7.66
C HIS A 362 -18.73 17.36 -8.94
N ASP A 363 -19.27 18.46 -9.45
CA ASP A 363 -19.84 18.52 -10.78
C ASP A 363 -18.77 18.16 -11.82
N PHE A 364 -19.08 17.19 -12.68
CA PHE A 364 -18.12 16.66 -13.66
C PHE A 364 -17.65 17.72 -14.66
N LYS A 365 -18.51 18.67 -15.05
CA LYS A 365 -18.22 19.64 -16.11
C LYS A 365 -17.46 20.86 -15.61
N THR A 366 -17.73 21.29 -14.39
CA THR A 366 -17.25 22.57 -13.84
C THR A 366 -16.25 22.39 -12.69
N GLY A 367 -16.20 21.21 -12.06
CA GLY A 367 -15.39 20.96 -10.87
C GLY A 367 -15.97 21.57 -9.58
N ALA A 368 -17.13 22.24 -9.64
CA ALA A 368 -17.77 22.81 -8.47
C ALA A 368 -18.12 21.71 -7.46
N GLN A 369 -17.76 21.89 -6.19
CA GLN A 369 -18.12 20.95 -5.14
C GLN A 369 -19.64 21.00 -4.92
N ILE A 370 -20.29 19.85 -4.98
CA ILE A 370 -21.75 19.70 -4.78
C ILE A 370 -22.02 19.38 -3.31
N TRP A 371 -21.32 18.40 -2.75
CA TRP A 371 -21.50 17.96 -1.37
C TRP A 371 -20.19 17.56 -0.71
N LYS A 372 -20.21 17.46 0.62
CA LYS A 372 -19.06 17.05 1.43
C LYS A 372 -19.48 16.22 2.64
N TYR A 373 -18.64 15.26 3.01
CA TYR A 373 -18.75 14.46 4.23
C TYR A 373 -17.41 14.45 4.99
N PRO A 374 -17.38 14.70 6.31
CA PRO A 374 -16.16 14.63 7.11
C PRO A 374 -15.57 13.21 7.17
N TRP A 375 -14.28 13.06 6.84
CA TRP A 375 -13.58 11.78 6.86
C TRP A 375 -12.14 11.95 7.31
N ALA A 376 -11.95 12.04 8.63
CA ALA A 376 -10.67 12.43 9.22
C ALA A 376 -9.50 11.53 8.77
N GLY A 377 -8.40 12.17 8.36
CA GLY A 377 -7.18 11.51 7.93
C GLY A 377 -5.96 12.40 8.05
N SER A 378 -4.86 11.91 7.50
CA SER A 378 -3.60 12.63 7.35
C SER A 378 -2.77 11.96 6.27
N SER A 379 -2.27 12.74 5.31
CA SER A 379 -1.53 12.23 4.15
C SER A 379 -0.06 11.92 4.43
N THR A 380 0.32 11.93 5.71
CA THR A 380 1.65 11.54 6.21
C THR A 380 1.62 10.41 7.23
N SER A 381 0.45 10.06 7.78
CA SER A 381 0.37 9.10 8.91
C SER A 381 -0.91 8.26 8.97
N ARG A 382 -2.05 8.81 8.53
CA ARG A 382 -3.37 8.17 8.56
C ARG A 382 -4.01 8.32 7.18
N ALA A 383 -3.38 7.76 6.17
CA ALA A 383 -3.81 7.85 4.78
C ALA A 383 -5.17 7.17 4.54
N SER A 384 -6.00 7.73 3.65
CA SER A 384 -7.18 7.06 3.10
C SER A 384 -6.85 6.58 1.69
N ASN A 385 -6.85 5.27 1.46
CA ASN A 385 -6.50 4.69 0.15
C ASN A 385 -7.65 3.90 -0.50
N SER A 386 -8.60 3.37 0.28
CA SER A 386 -9.73 2.60 -0.28
C SER A 386 -10.62 3.52 -1.12
N GLN A 387 -11.04 3.03 -2.29
CA GLN A 387 -12.01 3.72 -3.13
C GLN A 387 -13.33 3.96 -2.38
N PRO A 388 -14.00 5.10 -2.65
CA PRO A 388 -15.40 5.29 -2.26
C PRO A 388 -16.28 4.48 -3.22
N PHE A 389 -17.29 3.79 -2.69
CA PHE A 389 -18.22 3.00 -3.50
C PHE A 389 -19.64 3.51 -3.37
N LEU A 390 -20.34 3.57 -4.50
CA LEU A 390 -21.77 3.83 -4.53
C LEU A 390 -22.52 2.55 -4.12
N ALA A 391 -23.33 2.65 -3.07
CA ALA A 391 -24.06 1.56 -2.44
C ALA A 391 -25.59 1.75 -2.58
N GLY A 392 -26.04 2.20 -3.75
CA GLY A 392 -27.43 2.58 -4.03
C GLY A 392 -27.50 3.73 -5.02
N GLU A 393 -28.54 4.57 -4.92
CA GLU A 393 -28.65 5.78 -5.75
C GLU A 393 -27.95 7.00 -5.11
N ASP A 394 -27.86 7.02 -3.79
CA ASP A 394 -27.40 8.17 -3.00
C ASP A 394 -26.52 7.79 -1.79
N LEU A 395 -26.24 6.51 -1.60
CA LEU A 395 -25.44 6.00 -0.48
C LEU A 395 -23.98 5.82 -0.91
N ILE A 396 -23.05 6.34 -0.11
CA ILE A 396 -21.61 6.19 -0.33
C ILE A 396 -21.01 5.41 0.83
N PHE A 397 -20.34 4.31 0.50
CA PHE A 397 -19.49 3.54 1.39
C PHE A 397 -18.06 4.06 1.32
N VAL A 398 -17.44 4.27 2.49
CA VAL A 398 -16.00 4.50 2.61
C VAL A 398 -15.42 3.72 3.77
N SER A 399 -14.14 3.33 3.63
CA SER A 399 -13.45 2.52 4.63
C SER A 399 -11.97 2.88 4.75
N LYS A 400 -11.42 2.63 5.94
CA LYS A 400 -10.03 2.95 6.28
C LYS A 400 -9.56 2.24 7.55
N GLY A 401 -8.29 1.88 7.58
CA GLY A 401 -7.57 1.48 8.79
C GLY A 401 -7.41 2.60 9.83
N TYR A 402 -6.37 2.51 10.66
CA TYR A 402 -6.04 3.52 11.68
C TYR A 402 -7.19 3.83 12.66
N GLY A 403 -7.99 2.81 12.98
CA GLY A 403 -9.10 2.90 13.93
C GLY A 403 -10.40 3.54 13.39
N GLN A 404 -10.47 3.87 12.10
CA GLN A 404 -11.68 4.49 11.51
C GLN A 404 -12.74 3.50 11.07
N GLY A 405 -12.34 2.34 10.54
CA GLY A 405 -13.24 1.30 10.05
C GLY A 405 -14.02 1.75 8.81
N ALA A 406 -15.32 1.47 8.77
CA ALA A 406 -16.19 1.85 7.66
C ALA A 406 -17.41 2.67 8.10
N THR A 407 -17.96 3.39 7.13
CA THR A 407 -19.22 4.13 7.25
C THR A 407 -19.96 4.08 5.93
N VAL A 408 -21.29 4.12 6.01
CA VAL A 408 -22.15 4.48 4.89
C VAL A 408 -22.85 5.78 5.25
N PHE A 409 -22.82 6.74 4.34
CA PHE A 409 -23.57 7.98 4.46
C PHE A 409 -24.40 8.21 3.20
N ARG A 410 -25.52 8.89 3.37
CA ARG A 410 -26.39 9.36 2.29
C ARG A 410 -25.98 10.74 1.84
N VAL A 411 -25.97 11.00 0.54
CA VAL A 411 -25.84 12.35 -0.01
C VAL A 411 -27.20 13.04 0.04
N ASP A 412 -27.32 14.06 0.89
CA ASP A 412 -28.54 14.87 1.06
C ASP A 412 -28.19 16.35 0.90
N GLY A 413 -28.59 16.92 -0.25
CA GLY A 413 -28.22 18.28 -0.63
C GLY A 413 -26.70 18.46 -0.76
N ASP A 414 -26.14 19.36 0.04
CA ASP A 414 -24.71 19.70 0.07
C ASP A 414 -23.91 18.95 1.16
N GLN A 415 -24.56 18.04 1.90
CA GLN A 415 -23.94 17.30 3.01
C GLN A 415 -24.07 15.79 2.83
N GLY A 416 -23.15 15.06 3.45
CA GLY A 416 -23.33 13.63 3.74
C GLY A 416 -23.98 13.42 5.11
N VAL A 417 -25.04 12.63 5.18
CA VAL A 417 -25.72 12.24 6.42
C VAL A 417 -25.38 10.78 6.73
N GLU A 418 -24.71 10.54 7.86
CA GLU A 418 -24.33 9.19 8.28
C GLU A 418 -25.58 8.29 8.43
N VAL A 419 -25.54 7.12 7.78
CA VAL A 419 -26.54 6.05 7.96
C VAL A 419 -26.08 5.11 9.06
N TRP A 420 -24.83 4.66 8.97
CA TRP A 420 -24.17 3.89 10.02
C TRP A 420 -22.66 4.08 9.96
N LYS A 421 -22.00 3.90 11.11
CA LYS A 421 -20.54 3.86 11.22
C LYS A 421 -20.10 2.74 12.14
N ASN A 422 -19.10 1.97 11.72
CA ASN A 422 -18.52 0.90 12.51
C ASN A 422 -16.98 0.91 12.41
N PRO A 423 -16.27 1.29 13.50
CA PRO A 423 -14.81 1.40 13.50
C PRO A 423 -14.08 0.04 13.52
N THR A 424 -14.81 -1.07 13.62
CA THR A 424 -14.23 -2.40 13.81
C THR A 424 -14.14 -3.22 12.52
N ILE A 425 -14.89 -2.85 11.48
CA ILE A 425 -14.94 -3.57 10.19
C ILE A 425 -14.21 -2.79 9.08
N ALA A 426 -13.89 -3.46 7.98
CA ALA A 426 -13.28 -2.93 6.77
C ALA A 426 -12.14 -1.93 7.05
N ARG A 427 -11.25 -2.29 7.98
CA ARG A 427 -10.05 -1.51 8.33
C ARG A 427 -8.99 -1.68 7.25
N THR A 428 -9.30 -1.18 6.05
CA THR A 428 -8.50 -1.31 4.84
C THR A 428 -7.21 -0.49 4.92
N LYS A 429 -6.09 -1.11 4.58
CA LYS A 429 -4.76 -0.49 4.48
C LYS A 429 -4.05 -1.06 3.26
N TYR A 430 -3.57 -0.21 2.38
CA TYR A 430 -3.00 -0.57 1.06
C TYR A 430 -3.96 -1.29 0.10
N THR A 431 -5.12 -1.73 0.58
CA THR A 431 -6.14 -2.50 -0.14
C THR A 431 -7.47 -1.76 -0.23
N ASN A 432 -8.42 -2.35 -0.96
CA ASN A 432 -9.78 -1.85 -1.15
C ASN A 432 -10.80 -2.88 -0.65
N ALA A 433 -11.99 -2.43 -0.27
CA ALA A 433 -13.13 -3.33 -0.08
C ALA A 433 -13.77 -3.70 -1.44
N ALA A 434 -14.52 -4.80 -1.47
CA ALA A 434 -15.42 -5.15 -2.57
C ALA A 434 -16.85 -5.20 -2.03
N LEU A 435 -17.78 -4.52 -2.71
CA LEU A 435 -19.20 -4.59 -2.41
C LEU A 435 -19.88 -5.56 -3.38
N ILE A 436 -20.37 -6.68 -2.88
CA ILE A 436 -20.98 -7.75 -3.70
C ILE A 436 -22.22 -8.25 -3.00
N ASP A 437 -23.37 -8.23 -3.68
CA ASP A 437 -24.63 -8.82 -3.20
C ASP A 437 -25.00 -8.41 -1.76
N GLY A 438 -24.90 -7.11 -1.46
CA GLY A 438 -25.23 -6.57 -0.13
C GLY A 438 -24.18 -6.89 0.96
N ARG A 439 -23.02 -7.42 0.59
CA ARG A 439 -21.92 -7.75 1.50
C ARG A 439 -20.68 -6.91 1.21
N ILE A 440 -19.94 -6.60 2.26
CA ILE A 440 -18.62 -5.98 2.22
C ILE A 440 -17.59 -7.09 2.40
N TYR A 441 -16.74 -7.33 1.41
CA TYR A 441 -15.56 -8.16 1.53
C TYR A 441 -14.32 -7.29 1.62
N SER A 442 -13.45 -7.53 2.61
CA SER A 442 -12.24 -6.69 2.79
C SER A 442 -11.15 -7.41 3.57
N LEU A 443 -9.90 -6.97 3.39
CA LEU A 443 -8.81 -7.28 4.31
C LEU A 443 -8.78 -6.23 5.44
N SER A 444 -9.47 -6.52 6.55
CA SER A 444 -9.57 -5.64 7.72
C SER A 444 -8.37 -5.85 8.65
N ASP A 445 -7.39 -4.95 8.59
CA ASP A 445 -6.03 -5.12 9.16
C ASP A 445 -5.40 -6.46 8.75
N GLY A 446 -5.53 -6.79 7.46
CA GLY A 446 -4.93 -7.97 6.86
C GLY A 446 -5.55 -9.31 7.24
N ILE A 447 -6.78 -9.30 7.73
CA ILE A 447 -7.58 -10.51 7.92
C ILE A 447 -8.82 -10.40 7.05
N MET A 448 -9.12 -11.43 6.27
CA MET A 448 -10.30 -11.46 5.42
C MET A 448 -11.56 -11.37 6.26
N GLU A 449 -12.46 -10.49 5.87
CA GLU A 449 -13.66 -10.13 6.60
C GLU A 449 -14.85 -10.02 5.65
N CYS A 450 -16.00 -10.50 6.11
CA CYS A 450 -17.29 -10.22 5.51
C CYS A 450 -18.18 -9.47 6.52
N ALA A 451 -18.82 -8.41 6.06
CA ALA A 451 -19.80 -7.66 6.83
C ALA A 451 -21.05 -7.36 5.98
N ASP A 452 -22.16 -7.12 6.63
CA ASP A 452 -23.40 -6.69 5.99
C ASP A 452 -23.28 -5.20 5.58
N LEU A 453 -23.59 -4.88 4.32
CA LEU A 453 -23.48 -3.52 3.79
C LEU A 453 -24.59 -2.60 4.29
N GLU A 454 -25.79 -3.14 4.53
CA GLU A 454 -26.94 -2.36 4.98
C GLU A 454 -26.80 -1.97 6.45
N THR A 455 -26.36 -2.91 7.29
CA THR A 455 -26.30 -2.72 8.74
C THR A 455 -24.91 -2.39 9.29
N GLY A 456 -23.85 -2.61 8.51
CA GLY A 456 -22.47 -2.45 8.96
C GLY A 456 -22.06 -3.45 10.04
N VAL A 457 -22.72 -4.62 10.13
CA VAL A 457 -22.43 -5.65 11.13
C VAL A 457 -21.51 -6.72 10.55
N ARG A 458 -20.44 -7.06 11.28
CA ARG A 458 -19.54 -8.15 10.89
C ARG A 458 -20.30 -9.48 10.87
N ILE A 459 -20.19 -10.21 9.76
CA ILE A 459 -20.69 -11.58 9.63
C ILE A 459 -19.59 -12.56 10.08
N TRP A 460 -18.38 -12.43 9.51
CA TRP A 460 -17.23 -13.25 9.91
C TRP A 460 -15.89 -12.53 9.63
N LYS A 461 -14.82 -12.97 10.30
CA LYS A 461 -13.45 -12.47 10.10
C LYS A 461 -12.42 -13.56 10.40
N ARG A 462 -11.75 -14.10 9.38
CA ARG A 462 -10.81 -15.24 9.46
C ARG A 462 -9.79 -15.19 8.32
N GLY A 463 -8.68 -15.92 8.44
CA GLY A 463 -7.63 -15.96 7.42
C GLY A 463 -6.78 -14.70 7.37
N ARG A 464 -5.49 -14.82 7.69
CA ARG A 464 -4.56 -13.69 7.71
C ARG A 464 -3.77 -13.66 6.40
N PHE A 465 -3.87 -12.53 5.70
CA PHE A 465 -3.21 -12.25 4.41
C PHE A 465 -2.38 -10.96 4.47
N ASN A 466 -2.27 -10.35 5.66
CA ASN A 466 -1.54 -9.11 5.93
C ASN A 466 -1.92 -7.99 4.94
N HIS A 467 -1.00 -7.12 4.52
CA HIS A 467 -1.33 -5.98 3.65
C HIS A 467 -1.45 -6.34 2.16
N GLY A 468 -2.09 -7.49 1.91
CA GLY A 468 -2.37 -8.02 0.59
C GLY A 468 -3.46 -7.29 -0.19
N GLN A 469 -3.82 -7.86 -1.33
CA GLN A 469 -4.80 -7.30 -2.28
C GLN A 469 -5.89 -8.32 -2.56
N LEU A 470 -7.08 -7.84 -2.92
CA LEU A 470 -8.21 -8.71 -3.29
C LEU A 470 -8.83 -8.28 -4.62
N LEU A 471 -9.34 -9.28 -5.35
CA LEU A 471 -10.14 -9.11 -6.56
C LEU A 471 -11.24 -10.17 -6.56
N VAL A 472 -12.49 -9.76 -6.66
CA VAL A 472 -13.61 -10.69 -6.83
C VAL A 472 -13.75 -11.02 -8.32
N VAL A 473 -13.76 -12.29 -8.67
CA VAL A 473 -13.87 -12.79 -10.05
C VAL A 473 -15.00 -13.80 -10.11
N GLY A 474 -16.15 -13.40 -10.65
CA GLY A 474 -17.36 -14.21 -10.60
C GLY A 474 -17.75 -14.53 -9.16
N GLU A 475 -17.80 -15.82 -8.83
CA GLU A 475 -18.11 -16.32 -7.48
C GLU A 475 -16.91 -16.43 -6.53
N LEU A 476 -15.68 -16.29 -7.02
CA LEU A 476 -14.47 -16.47 -6.22
C LEU A 476 -13.84 -15.13 -5.82
N ILE A 477 -13.20 -15.11 -4.67
CA ILE A 477 -12.35 -14.01 -4.21
C ILE A 477 -10.91 -14.44 -4.33
N LEU A 478 -10.17 -13.77 -5.22
CA LEU A 478 -8.72 -13.92 -5.32
C LEU A 478 -8.09 -13.01 -4.28
N VAL A 479 -7.22 -13.56 -3.44
CA VAL A 479 -6.45 -12.81 -2.46
C VAL A 479 -4.98 -13.06 -2.68
N GLN A 480 -4.24 -12.00 -3.00
CA GLN A 480 -2.78 -12.03 -2.95
C GLN A 480 -2.34 -11.57 -1.56
N SER A 481 -1.66 -12.44 -0.81
CA SER A 481 -1.09 -12.05 0.50
C SER A 481 0.07 -11.08 0.32
N GLU A 482 0.43 -10.37 1.38
CA GLU A 482 1.61 -9.49 1.37
C GLU A 482 2.89 -10.26 1.02
N GLU A 483 2.99 -11.53 1.38
CA GLU A 483 4.15 -12.40 1.12
C GLU A 483 4.15 -13.04 -0.27
N GLY A 484 3.14 -12.77 -1.11
CA GLY A 484 3.09 -13.20 -2.51
C GLY A 484 2.37 -14.52 -2.78
N GLU A 485 1.72 -15.12 -1.79
CA GLU A 485 0.82 -16.25 -2.01
C GLU A 485 -0.48 -15.77 -2.68
N LEU A 486 -0.89 -16.43 -3.75
CA LEU A 486 -2.19 -16.23 -4.39
C LEU A 486 -3.16 -17.31 -3.91
N HIS A 487 -4.28 -16.87 -3.34
CA HIS A 487 -5.33 -17.72 -2.80
C HIS A 487 -6.62 -17.57 -3.60
N PHE A 488 -7.26 -18.68 -3.94
CA PHE A 488 -8.56 -18.74 -4.61
C PHE A 488 -9.62 -19.16 -3.57
N LEU A 489 -10.41 -18.19 -3.12
CA LEU A 489 -11.33 -18.37 -2.00
C LEU A 489 -12.78 -18.42 -2.47
N ARG A 490 -13.52 -19.44 -2.06
CA ARG A 490 -14.98 -19.51 -2.22
C ARG A 490 -15.64 -18.99 -0.94
N PRO A 491 -16.36 -17.86 -0.97
CA PRO A 491 -17.01 -17.33 0.23
C PRO A 491 -18.14 -18.25 0.71
N THR A 492 -18.30 -18.34 2.03
CA THR A 492 -19.40 -19.06 2.70
C THR A 492 -20.06 -18.16 3.73
N ASP A 493 -21.20 -18.56 4.30
CA ASP A 493 -21.90 -17.76 5.31
C ASP A 493 -21.11 -17.58 6.62
N ARG A 494 -20.07 -18.39 6.85
CA ARG A 494 -19.27 -18.37 8.10
C ARG A 494 -17.77 -18.19 7.87
N GLY A 495 -17.34 -17.93 6.64
CA GLY A 495 -15.94 -17.80 6.27
C GLY A 495 -15.75 -17.98 4.77
N PHE A 496 -14.77 -18.80 4.40
CA PHE A 496 -14.49 -19.16 3.02
C PHE A 496 -13.79 -20.53 3.00
N ASP A 497 -13.87 -21.20 1.86
CA ASP A 497 -13.08 -22.39 1.55
C ASP A 497 -11.95 -21.99 0.59
N THR A 498 -10.71 -22.41 0.88
CA THR A 498 -9.58 -22.23 -0.05
C THR A 498 -9.60 -23.37 -1.05
N LEU A 499 -9.88 -23.06 -2.32
CA LEU A 499 -9.93 -24.06 -3.40
C LEU A 499 -8.53 -24.39 -3.91
N TYR A 500 -7.71 -23.36 -4.07
CA TYR A 500 -6.34 -23.48 -4.54
C TYR A 500 -5.48 -22.35 -3.97
N GLN A 501 -4.19 -22.64 -3.84
CA GLN A 501 -3.17 -21.72 -3.36
C GLN A 501 -1.87 -21.99 -4.11
N VAL A 502 -1.18 -20.92 -4.50
CA VAL A 502 0.14 -21.00 -5.14
C VAL A 502 1.02 -19.84 -4.66
N GLN A 503 2.32 -20.08 -4.49
CA GLN A 503 3.29 -19.01 -4.27
C GLN A 503 3.52 -18.29 -5.61
N ALA A 504 2.81 -17.18 -5.84
CA ALA A 504 2.83 -16.51 -7.14
C ALA A 504 4.04 -15.59 -7.31
N LEU A 505 4.44 -14.90 -6.24
CA LEU A 505 5.53 -13.92 -6.21
C LEU A 505 6.38 -14.10 -4.93
N GLN A 506 7.58 -13.56 -4.90
CA GLN A 506 8.49 -13.53 -3.74
C GLN A 506 8.71 -12.08 -3.31
N ASP A 507 8.67 -11.76 -2.01
CA ASP A 507 8.69 -10.38 -1.44
C ASP A 507 7.30 -9.69 -1.46
N ARG A 508 7.26 -8.50 -0.84
CA ARG A 508 6.08 -7.70 -0.51
C ARG A 508 5.23 -7.42 -1.73
N CYS A 509 3.94 -7.73 -1.64
CA CYS A 509 2.96 -7.54 -2.72
C CYS A 509 1.90 -6.50 -2.32
N TRP A 510 2.09 -5.25 -2.75
CA TRP A 510 1.12 -4.17 -2.53
C TRP A 510 0.42 -3.67 -3.81
N ALA A 511 0.79 -4.18 -4.99
CA ALA A 511 0.13 -3.81 -6.24
C ALA A 511 -1.19 -4.59 -6.42
N THR A 512 -2.26 -3.92 -6.85
CA THR A 512 -3.55 -4.57 -7.07
C THR A 512 -3.49 -5.57 -8.24
N LEU A 513 -4.38 -6.56 -8.23
CA LEU A 513 -4.48 -7.57 -9.27
C LEU A 513 -5.10 -6.98 -10.56
N THR A 514 -4.66 -7.46 -11.71
CA THR A 514 -5.23 -7.12 -13.02
C THR A 514 -5.70 -8.40 -13.72
N LEU A 515 -6.96 -8.46 -14.14
CA LEU A 515 -7.49 -9.57 -14.93
C LEU A 515 -7.92 -9.07 -16.31
N TYR A 516 -7.17 -9.44 -17.34
CA TYR A 516 -7.49 -9.17 -18.74
C TYR A 516 -7.87 -10.47 -19.43
N ASP A 517 -9.08 -10.55 -19.99
CA ASP A 517 -9.61 -11.83 -20.51
C ASP A 517 -9.53 -12.93 -19.44
N ASN A 518 -8.69 -13.96 -19.65
CA ASN A 518 -8.38 -15.01 -18.69
C ASN A 518 -6.95 -14.92 -18.14
N LYS A 519 -6.24 -13.82 -18.42
CA LYS A 519 -4.87 -13.56 -17.98
C LYS A 519 -4.86 -12.72 -16.71
N LEU A 520 -4.47 -13.33 -15.60
CA LEU A 520 -4.27 -12.67 -14.31
C LEU A 520 -2.81 -12.21 -14.22
N ILE A 521 -2.62 -10.90 -14.16
CA ILE A 521 -1.31 -10.28 -13.98
C ILE A 521 -1.14 -9.86 -12.53
N LEU A 522 -0.02 -10.26 -11.94
CA LEU A 522 0.39 -9.94 -10.59
C LEU A 522 1.81 -9.39 -10.63
N ARG A 523 2.11 -8.40 -9.79
CA ARG A 523 3.49 -7.92 -9.65
C ARG A 523 3.83 -7.38 -8.27
N ASN A 524 5.09 -7.47 -7.91
CA ASN A 524 5.69 -6.80 -6.77
C ASN A 524 6.84 -5.91 -7.24
N SER A 525 7.62 -5.35 -6.32
CA SER A 525 8.69 -4.40 -6.64
C SER A 525 9.89 -4.97 -7.41
N GLU A 526 9.90 -6.28 -7.72
CA GLU A 526 11.04 -6.96 -8.34
C GLU A 526 10.65 -7.86 -9.52
N GLU A 527 9.44 -8.43 -9.51
CA GLU A 527 8.95 -9.32 -10.56
C GLU A 527 7.46 -9.14 -10.88
N VAL A 528 7.13 -9.49 -12.13
CA VAL A 528 5.78 -9.60 -12.67
C VAL A 528 5.56 -11.01 -13.21
N VAL A 529 4.35 -11.54 -13.00
CA VAL A 529 3.93 -12.84 -13.48
C VAL A 529 2.54 -12.76 -14.11
N CYS A 530 2.33 -13.53 -15.17
CA CYS A 530 1.03 -13.70 -15.81
C CYS A 530 0.58 -15.16 -15.71
N TYR A 531 -0.60 -15.37 -15.12
CA TYR A 531 -1.27 -16.65 -15.05
C TYR A 531 -2.46 -16.69 -16.01
N GLN A 532 -2.63 -17.79 -16.73
CA GLN A 532 -3.89 -18.13 -17.35
C GLN A 532 -4.81 -18.80 -16.33
N LEU A 533 -6.04 -18.32 -16.23
CA LEU A 533 -7.09 -18.85 -15.36
C LEU A 533 -8.17 -19.59 -16.16
N PRO A 534 -8.88 -20.56 -15.55
CA PRO A 534 -10.02 -21.25 -16.16
C PRO A 534 -11.30 -20.41 -16.08
N VAL A 535 -11.25 -19.17 -16.58
CA VAL A 535 -12.39 -18.25 -16.58
C VAL A 535 -12.81 -17.86 -17.99
N GLN A 536 -14.11 -17.61 -18.15
CA GLN A 536 -14.74 -17.04 -19.33
C GLN A 536 -15.48 -15.79 -18.89
N ARG A 537 -15.01 -14.62 -19.31
CA ARG A 537 -15.69 -13.34 -19.10
C ARG A 537 -16.56 -13.04 -20.27
#